data_AF-A0A3S4K1R5-F1
#
_entry.id   AF-A0A3S4K1R5-F1
#
_cell.length_a   1.000
_cell.length_b   1.000
_cell.length_c   1.000
_cell.angle_alpha   90.00
_cell.angle_beta   90.00
_cell.angle_gamma   90.00
#
_symmetry.space_group_name_H-M   'P 1'
#
loop_
_entity.id
_entity.type
_entity.pdbx_description
1 polymer ?
#
loop_
_entity_poly.entity_id
_entity_poly.type
_entity_poly.pdbx_seq_one_letter_code
_entity_poly.pdbx_strand_id
1 'polypeptide(L)'
;MMAVMPFKHNNLRLLGLSNKILLADEIHACDAWMSRILEGLIERQASNGNATILLSATLSQQQRDKLVAAFSRGVRRNVQAPLLGHDDYPWLTQVTQTELISQRVDTRKEVERSVNIGWLHSEALCLERIGEAVEKGNCIAWIRNSVDDAIRIYRQLQLSKVVAAENLLLFHSRFAFHDRQRIETQTLNLFGKQSGAQRAGKVIIATQVIEQSLDIDCDEMISDLAPVDLLIQRAGRLQRHIRDRNGLVKKSGQDEREAPVLRILAPEWDDAPRENWLSSAMRNSAYVYPDHGRMWLTQRILREQGAIRMPQSARLLIESVYGEDVDMPVGFAKTEQLQEGKFYCDRAFASQMLLNFAPGYCAEISDFLPEKLSTRLAEESVTLWLAKVVDDAVTPYAPGGHPWEMSALRVRKSWWEKHNGEFERLEGELFQQWCVEQHQNKDLAIVIVVTDSAACGYSATEGLTGKMEA
;
A
#
# COMPACT_ATOMS: atom_id res chain seq x y z
N MET A 1 8.57 4.01 16.24
CA MET A 1 9.16 5.15 15.50
C MET A 1 9.13 6.44 16.30
N MET A 2 7.96 6.96 16.73
CA MET A 2 7.87 8.21 17.52
C MET A 2 8.76 8.30 18.77
N ALA A 3 9.17 7.16 19.34
CA ALA A 3 10.02 7.08 20.53
C ALA A 3 11.45 7.63 20.30
N VAL A 4 11.93 7.64 19.06
CA VAL A 4 13.28 8.13 18.70
C VAL A 4 13.23 9.46 17.94
N MET A 5 12.11 10.18 18.05
CA MET A 5 11.86 11.47 17.41
C MET A 5 11.40 12.50 18.46
N PRO A 6 11.49 13.81 18.19
CA PRO A 6 11.17 14.86 19.17
C PRO A 6 9.65 15.08 19.38
N PHE A 7 8.87 14.00 19.44
CA PHE A 7 7.47 14.07 19.85
C PHE A 7 7.33 14.33 21.35
N LYS A 8 6.27 15.05 21.74
CA LYS A 8 5.85 15.15 23.14
C LYS A 8 5.65 13.74 23.72
N HIS A 9 6.14 13.54 24.94
CA HIS A 9 6.11 12.26 25.64
C HIS A 9 6.87 11.12 24.94
N ASN A 10 7.96 11.42 24.22
CA ASN A 10 8.83 10.37 23.66
C ASN A 10 9.46 9.49 24.77
N ASN A 11 9.77 10.06 25.94
CA ASN A 11 10.21 9.34 27.13
C ASN A 11 9.24 8.24 27.57
N LEU A 12 7.92 8.52 27.59
CA LEU A 12 6.91 7.52 27.94
C LEU A 12 6.86 6.39 26.91
N ARG A 13 7.10 6.70 25.63
CA ARG A 13 7.20 5.67 24.58
C ARG A 13 8.46 4.84 24.70
N LEU A 14 9.60 5.46 25.03
CA LEU A 14 10.85 4.74 25.31
C LEU A 14 10.70 3.82 26.53
N LEU A 15 10.09 4.30 27.61
CA LEU A 15 9.76 3.50 28.78
C LEU A 15 8.82 2.35 28.42
N GLY A 16 7.79 2.62 27.62
CA GLY A 16 6.85 1.61 27.14
C GLY A 16 7.48 0.55 26.23
N LEU A 17 8.60 0.85 25.57
CA LEU A 17 9.39 -0.09 24.77
C LEU A 17 10.46 -0.83 25.58
N SER A 18 10.75 -0.39 26.81
CA SER A 18 11.73 -1.01 27.70
C SER A 18 11.30 -2.43 28.08
N ASN A 19 12.25 -3.37 28.09
CA ASN A 19 12.02 -4.78 28.40
C ASN A 19 10.94 -5.45 27.53
N LYS A 20 10.75 -4.96 26.29
CA LYS A 20 9.84 -5.56 25.31
C LYS A 20 10.60 -5.97 24.06
N ILE A 21 10.09 -7.02 23.42
CA ILE A 21 10.51 -7.42 22.08
C ILE A 21 9.79 -6.51 21.09
N LEU A 22 10.54 -5.80 20.26
CA LEU A 22 9.97 -5.04 19.15
C LEU A 22 9.76 -5.97 17.96
N LEU A 23 8.51 -6.22 17.58
CA LEU A 23 8.17 -6.92 16.34
C LEU A 23 7.71 -5.89 15.31
N ALA A 24 8.43 -5.77 14.20
CA ALA A 24 8.07 -4.92 13.07
C ALA A 24 7.72 -5.81 11.88
N ASP A 25 6.49 -5.71 11.42
CA ASP A 25 5.96 -6.48 10.30
C ASP A 25 6.01 -5.68 8.99
N GLU A 26 6.07 -6.37 7.86
CA GLU A 26 6.04 -5.80 6.50
C GLU A 26 7.08 -4.67 6.27
N ILE A 27 8.30 -4.83 6.78
CA ILE A 27 9.29 -3.73 6.76
C ILE A 27 9.77 -3.36 5.34
N HIS A 28 9.50 -4.18 4.32
CA HIS A 28 9.74 -3.84 2.91
C HIS A 28 8.87 -2.69 2.41
N ALA A 29 7.72 -2.42 3.05
CA ALA A 29 6.84 -1.31 2.71
C ALA A 29 7.33 0.06 3.25
N CYS A 30 8.48 0.08 3.96
CA CYS A 30 9.04 1.32 4.49
C CYS A 30 9.71 2.14 3.37
N ASP A 31 9.25 3.38 3.18
CA ASP A 31 9.92 4.37 2.34
C ASP A 31 11.29 4.81 2.92
N ALA A 32 12.03 5.61 2.17
CA ALA A 32 13.37 6.07 2.54
C ALA A 32 13.41 6.78 3.92
N TRP A 33 12.37 7.58 4.21
CA TRP A 33 12.19 8.28 5.47
C TRP A 33 11.95 7.31 6.63
N MET A 34 10.91 6.48 6.54
CA MET A 34 10.53 5.52 7.56
C MET A 34 11.65 4.51 7.81
N SER A 35 12.33 4.05 6.76
CA SER A 35 13.50 3.17 6.87
C SER A 35 14.59 3.80 7.74
N ARG A 36 14.91 5.09 7.52
CA ARG A 36 15.93 5.77 8.33
C ARG A 36 15.52 5.91 9.80
N ILE A 37 14.25 6.18 10.07
CA ILE A 37 13.73 6.26 11.45
C ILE A 37 13.70 4.88 12.11
N LEU A 38 13.33 3.84 11.37
CA LEU A 38 13.39 2.45 11.83
C LEU A 38 14.82 2.04 12.18
N GLU A 39 15.81 2.41 11.36
CA GLU A 39 17.23 2.20 11.68
C GLU A 39 17.61 2.86 13.03
N GLY A 40 17.18 4.10 13.29
CA GLY A 40 17.42 4.76 14.58
C GLY A 40 16.72 4.08 15.75
N LEU A 41 15.51 3.54 15.54
CA LEU A 41 14.79 2.76 16.55
C LEU A 41 15.49 1.42 16.86
N ILE A 42 15.95 0.70 15.83
CA ILE A 42 16.71 -0.55 15.97
C ILE A 42 17.99 -0.30 16.77
N GLU A 43 18.73 0.74 16.40
CA GLU A 43 19.95 1.16 17.09
C GLU A 43 19.69 1.44 18.57
N ARG A 44 18.60 2.17 18.88
CA ARG A 44 18.21 2.45 20.26
C ARG A 44 17.82 1.18 21.04
N GLN A 45 17.03 0.29 20.43
CA GLN A 45 16.64 -0.97 21.08
C GLN A 45 17.84 -1.86 21.36
N ALA A 46 18.75 -1.98 20.40
CA ALA A 46 20.00 -2.70 20.56
C ALA A 46 20.86 -2.12 21.70
N SER A 47 20.98 -0.79 21.79
CA SER A 47 21.74 -0.12 22.86
C SER A 47 21.15 -0.35 24.26
N ASN A 48 19.84 -0.60 24.36
CA ASN A 48 19.15 -0.89 25.60
C ASN A 48 19.15 -2.40 25.96
N GLY A 49 19.76 -3.25 25.13
CA GLY A 49 19.73 -4.71 25.31
C GLY A 49 18.40 -5.36 24.94
N ASN A 50 17.51 -4.65 24.22
CA ASN A 50 16.21 -5.17 23.79
C ASN A 50 16.31 -5.92 22.46
N ALA A 51 15.51 -6.97 22.31
CA ALA A 51 15.40 -7.73 21.07
C ALA A 51 14.48 -7.03 20.05
N THR A 52 14.85 -7.11 18.78
CA THR A 52 14.02 -6.67 17.66
C THR A 52 13.88 -7.80 16.64
N ILE A 53 12.65 -8.09 16.23
CA ILE A 53 12.29 -9.05 15.19
C ILE A 53 11.72 -8.27 14.02
N LEU A 54 12.31 -8.45 12.85
CA LEU A 54 11.90 -7.80 11.61
C LEU A 54 11.32 -8.86 10.67
N LEU A 55 10.08 -8.67 10.24
CA LEU A 55 9.40 -9.55 9.30
C LEU A 55 9.22 -8.82 7.96
N SER A 56 9.50 -9.53 6.87
CA SER A 56 9.35 -9.00 5.52
C SER A 56 9.12 -10.15 4.55
N ALA A 57 8.32 -9.90 3.51
CA ALA A 57 8.21 -10.82 2.39
C ALA A 57 9.55 -10.96 1.69
N THR A 58 10.21 -9.85 1.36
CA THR A 58 11.52 -9.85 0.67
C THR A 58 12.24 -8.53 0.94
N LEU A 59 13.56 -8.56 1.07
CA LEU A 59 14.41 -7.37 1.20
C LEU A 59 15.54 -7.41 0.18
N SER A 60 15.91 -6.24 -0.35
CA SER A 60 17.15 -6.11 -1.12
C SER A 60 18.37 -6.22 -0.19
N GLN A 61 19.53 -6.53 -0.77
CA GLN A 61 20.79 -6.61 -0.03
C GLN A 61 21.07 -5.29 0.68
N GLN A 62 20.87 -4.17 0.00
CA GLN A 62 21.08 -2.84 0.53
C GLN A 62 20.19 -2.53 1.76
N GLN A 63 18.93 -2.99 1.76
CA GLN A 63 18.06 -2.87 2.93
C GLN A 63 18.57 -3.71 4.10
N ARG A 64 19.00 -4.96 3.84
CA ARG A 64 19.58 -5.84 4.86
C ARG A 64 20.85 -5.24 5.47
N ASP A 65 21.73 -4.67 4.64
CA ASP A 65 22.95 -4.01 5.08
C ASP A 65 22.66 -2.86 6.05
N LYS A 66 21.69 -1.99 5.71
CA LYS A 66 21.28 -0.85 6.55
C LYS A 66 20.72 -1.30 7.91
N LEU A 67 19.88 -2.34 7.91
CA LEU A 67 19.26 -2.87 9.14
C LEU A 67 20.28 -3.55 10.06
N VAL A 68 21.18 -4.37 9.51
CA VAL A 68 22.26 -5.01 10.29
C VAL A 68 23.24 -3.96 10.80
N ALA A 69 23.60 -2.96 9.98
CA ALA A 69 24.44 -1.86 10.40
C ALA A 69 23.81 -1.06 11.55
N ALA A 70 22.50 -0.81 11.50
CA ALA A 70 21.77 -0.13 12.56
C ALA A 70 21.83 -0.88 13.91
N PHE A 71 21.58 -2.19 13.89
CA PHE A 71 21.71 -3.01 15.09
C PHE A 71 23.17 -3.01 15.60
N SER A 72 24.13 -3.14 14.69
CA SER A 72 25.57 -3.20 15.00
C SER A 72 26.08 -1.93 15.68
N ARG A 73 25.63 -0.75 15.22
CA ARG A 73 25.90 0.53 15.89
C ARG A 73 25.40 0.53 17.34
N GLY A 74 24.19 0.03 17.58
CA GLY A 74 23.59 0.00 18.92
C GLY A 74 24.36 -0.88 19.91
N VAL A 75 24.89 -2.02 19.46
CA VAL A 75 25.75 -2.92 20.28
C VAL A 75 27.24 -2.58 20.21
N ARG A 76 27.62 -1.48 19.55
CA ARG A 76 29.01 -1.03 19.35
C ARG A 76 29.92 -2.10 18.74
N ARG A 77 29.38 -2.83 17.76
CA ARG A 77 30.11 -3.83 16.97
C ARG A 77 30.12 -3.39 15.51
N ASN A 78 31.14 -3.80 14.77
CA ASN A 78 31.14 -3.64 13.32
C ASN A 78 30.85 -5.01 12.67
N VAL A 79 29.65 -5.18 12.14
CA VAL A 79 29.22 -6.39 11.46
C VAL A 79 28.55 -6.00 10.16
N GLN A 80 28.88 -6.72 9.10
CA GLN A 80 28.23 -6.59 7.80
C GLN A 80 27.15 -7.66 7.65
N ALA A 81 26.07 -7.33 6.94
CA ALA A 81 25.09 -8.34 6.62
C ALA A 81 25.71 -9.38 5.66
N PRO A 82 25.33 -10.67 5.77
CA PRO A 82 25.74 -11.70 4.83
C PRO A 82 25.32 -11.34 3.41
N LEU A 83 26.22 -11.49 2.45
CA LEU A 83 25.89 -11.39 1.03
C LEU A 83 25.05 -12.62 0.64
N LEU A 84 23.90 -12.40 0.03
CA LEU A 84 23.01 -13.47 -0.43
C LEU A 84 22.88 -13.41 -1.95
N GLY A 85 22.99 -14.57 -2.60
CA GLY A 85 22.79 -14.73 -4.04
C GLY A 85 21.32 -14.62 -4.44
N HIS A 86 21.04 -14.69 -5.74
CA HIS A 86 19.67 -14.54 -6.27
C HIS A 86 18.72 -15.68 -5.87
N ASP A 87 19.26 -16.88 -5.61
CA ASP A 87 18.49 -18.08 -5.23
C ASP A 87 18.40 -18.29 -3.71
N ASP A 88 18.99 -17.39 -2.92
CA ASP A 88 19.07 -17.47 -1.46
C ASP A 88 17.82 -16.89 -0.79
N TYR A 89 16.72 -17.63 -0.89
CA TYR A 89 15.46 -17.31 -0.21
C TYR A 89 14.63 -18.60 0.01
N PRO A 90 13.91 -18.73 1.14
CA PRO A 90 13.84 -17.85 2.31
C PRO A 90 15.09 -17.88 3.19
N TRP A 91 15.32 -16.80 3.93
CA TRP A 91 16.55 -16.62 4.70
C TRP A 91 16.30 -16.02 6.10
N LEU A 92 17.05 -16.50 7.09
CA LEU A 92 17.08 -15.95 8.44
C LEU A 92 18.46 -15.34 8.72
N THR A 93 18.47 -14.07 9.12
CA THR A 93 19.67 -13.39 9.64
C THR A 93 19.42 -13.01 11.09
N GLN A 94 20.24 -13.51 12.01
CA GLN A 94 20.22 -13.18 13.42
C GLN A 94 21.54 -12.53 13.79
N VAL A 95 21.47 -11.35 14.43
CA VAL A 95 22.65 -10.62 14.90
C VAL A 95 22.55 -10.50 16.41
N THR A 96 23.61 -10.88 17.12
CA THR A 96 23.73 -10.72 18.58
C THR A 96 24.95 -9.84 18.89
N GLN A 97 25.17 -9.57 20.18
CA GLN A 97 26.37 -8.84 20.61
C GLN A 97 27.67 -9.59 20.26
N THR A 98 27.64 -10.92 20.16
CA THR A 98 28.83 -11.76 19.96
C THR A 98 28.87 -12.44 18.59
N GLU A 99 27.71 -12.78 18.03
CA GLU A 99 27.60 -13.67 16.88
C GLU A 99 26.76 -13.07 15.76
N LEU A 100 26.95 -13.58 14.55
CA LEU A 100 26.04 -13.38 13.44
C LEU A 100 25.73 -14.76 12.88
N ILE A 101 24.45 -15.12 12.88
CA ILE A 101 23.95 -16.37 12.33
C ILE A 101 23.19 -16.04 11.06
N SER A 102 23.55 -16.74 9.98
CA SER A 102 22.97 -16.58 8.65
C SER A 102 22.66 -17.96 8.11
N GLN A 103 21.38 -18.28 7.94
CA GLN A 103 20.98 -19.60 7.50
C GLN A 103 19.76 -19.56 6.60
N ARG A 104 19.75 -20.46 5.62
CA ARG A 104 18.57 -20.76 4.81
C ARG A 104 17.50 -21.41 5.67
N VAL A 105 16.25 -21.10 5.38
CA VAL A 105 15.10 -21.75 6.02
C VAL A 105 14.29 -22.46 4.94
N ASP A 106 13.91 -23.72 5.20
CA ASP A 106 13.10 -24.49 4.27
C ASP A 106 11.71 -23.89 4.08
N THR A 107 11.21 -24.01 2.87
CA THR A 107 9.87 -23.54 2.51
C THR A 107 8.86 -24.65 2.65
N ARG A 108 7.66 -24.31 3.15
CA ARG A 108 6.52 -25.24 3.16
C ARG A 108 6.02 -25.42 1.72
N LYS A 109 5.79 -26.66 1.28
CA LYS A 109 5.27 -26.94 -0.07
C LYS A 109 3.96 -26.20 -0.40
N GLU A 110 3.13 -25.93 0.60
CA GLU A 110 1.85 -25.22 0.44
C GLU A 110 2.01 -23.74 0.04
N VAL A 111 3.18 -23.13 0.28
CA VAL A 111 3.47 -21.74 -0.11
C VAL A 111 4.35 -21.64 -1.35
N GLU A 112 4.81 -22.77 -1.88
CA GLU A 112 5.49 -22.84 -3.17
C GLU A 112 4.46 -22.68 -4.28
N ARG A 113 4.64 -21.65 -5.11
CA ARG A 113 3.66 -21.33 -6.14
C ARG A 113 4.31 -20.65 -7.32
N SER A 114 3.74 -20.89 -8.49
CA SER A 114 4.11 -20.23 -9.74
C SER A 114 2.89 -19.51 -10.27
N VAL A 115 3.01 -18.19 -10.46
CA VAL A 115 1.97 -17.36 -11.06
C VAL A 115 2.51 -16.87 -12.40
N ASN A 116 1.87 -17.27 -13.50
CA ASN A 116 2.29 -16.86 -14.83
C ASN A 116 1.99 -15.39 -15.06
N ILE A 117 2.80 -14.72 -15.87
CA ILE A 117 2.58 -13.32 -16.25
C ILE A 117 1.89 -13.25 -17.61
N GLY A 118 0.80 -12.49 -17.68
CA GLY A 118 0.17 -12.08 -18.93
C GLY A 118 0.24 -10.55 -19.10
N TRP A 119 0.39 -10.08 -20.32
CA TRP A 119 0.46 -8.64 -20.62
C TRP A 119 -0.83 -8.17 -21.28
N LEU A 120 -1.32 -7.02 -20.84
CA LEU A 120 -2.41 -6.27 -21.45
C LEU A 120 -1.89 -4.86 -21.73
N HIS A 121 -2.16 -4.32 -22.92
CA HIS A 121 -1.63 -3.02 -23.36
C HIS A 121 -2.71 -1.95 -23.54
N SER A 122 -3.97 -2.28 -23.28
CA SER A 122 -5.08 -1.34 -23.32
C SER A 122 -6.16 -1.73 -22.32
N GLU A 123 -6.92 -0.73 -21.87
CA GLU A 123 -8.05 -0.95 -20.96
C GLU A 123 -9.18 -1.71 -21.65
N ALA A 124 -9.33 -1.59 -22.96
CA ALA A 124 -10.31 -2.37 -23.72
C ALA A 124 -10.07 -3.88 -23.57
N LEU A 125 -8.81 -4.31 -23.71
CA LEU A 125 -8.43 -5.72 -23.51
C LEU A 125 -8.66 -6.18 -22.06
N CYS A 126 -8.49 -5.30 -21.08
CA CYS A 126 -8.82 -5.60 -19.68
C CYS A 126 -10.33 -5.83 -19.49
N LEU A 127 -11.16 -4.99 -20.10
CA LEU A 127 -12.62 -5.11 -20.01
C LEU A 127 -13.13 -6.37 -20.72
N GLU A 128 -12.60 -6.69 -21.90
CA GLU A 128 -12.87 -7.96 -22.60
C GLU A 128 -12.53 -9.15 -21.71
N ARG A 129 -11.36 -9.13 -21.07
CA ARG A 129 -10.94 -10.18 -20.13
C ARG A 129 -11.87 -10.32 -18.93
N ILE A 130 -12.40 -9.22 -18.40
CA ILE A 130 -13.39 -9.26 -17.32
C ILE A 130 -14.66 -9.94 -17.79
N GLY A 131 -15.14 -9.63 -19.00
CA GLY A 131 -16.28 -10.31 -19.60
C GLY A 131 -16.06 -11.82 -19.71
N GLU A 132 -14.94 -12.24 -20.29
CA GLU A 132 -14.57 -13.66 -20.42
C GLU A 132 -14.52 -14.38 -19.05
N ALA A 133 -13.95 -13.73 -18.03
CA ALA A 133 -13.86 -14.30 -16.69
C ALA A 133 -15.25 -14.49 -16.07
N VAL A 134 -16.13 -13.49 -16.21
CA VAL A 134 -17.51 -13.56 -15.70
C VAL A 134 -18.33 -14.63 -16.41
N GLU A 135 -18.20 -14.76 -17.73
CA GLU A 135 -18.86 -15.81 -18.52
C GLU A 135 -18.44 -17.22 -18.08
N LYS A 136 -17.17 -17.40 -17.71
CA LYS A 136 -16.65 -18.65 -17.15
C LYS A 136 -17.06 -18.88 -15.69
N GLY A 137 -17.71 -17.91 -15.06
CA GLY A 137 -18.05 -17.94 -13.64
C GLY A 137 -16.85 -17.73 -12.71
N ASN A 138 -15.71 -17.25 -13.22
CA ASN A 138 -14.55 -16.93 -12.40
C ASN A 138 -14.78 -15.62 -11.64
N CYS A 139 -14.26 -15.53 -10.40
CA CYS A 139 -14.17 -14.24 -9.74
C CYS A 139 -12.87 -13.53 -10.14
N ILE A 140 -12.96 -12.22 -10.39
CA ILE A 140 -11.85 -11.43 -10.92
C ILE A 140 -11.66 -10.11 -10.17
N ALA A 141 -10.40 -9.79 -9.89
CA ALA A 141 -10.01 -8.50 -9.32
C ALA A 141 -9.25 -7.66 -10.36
N TRP A 142 -9.55 -6.37 -10.46
CA TRP A 142 -8.68 -5.41 -11.15
C TRP A 142 -8.15 -4.37 -10.16
N ILE A 143 -6.85 -4.43 -9.90
CA ILE A 143 -6.13 -3.51 -9.01
C ILE A 143 -5.61 -2.33 -9.80
N ARG A 144 -6.22 -1.17 -9.58
CA ARG A 144 -5.84 0.12 -10.17
C ARG A 144 -4.90 0.88 -9.25
N ASN A 145 -3.92 1.59 -9.82
CA ASN A 145 -2.98 2.36 -9.00
C ASN A 145 -3.56 3.66 -8.44
N SER A 146 -4.60 4.20 -9.08
CA SER A 146 -5.25 5.45 -8.68
C SER A 146 -6.73 5.25 -8.38
N VAL A 147 -7.25 6.05 -7.45
CA VAL A 147 -8.67 5.99 -7.08
C VAL A 147 -9.56 6.53 -8.21
N ASP A 148 -9.11 7.55 -8.93
CA ASP A 148 -9.86 8.12 -10.07
C ASP A 148 -10.02 7.10 -11.19
N ASP A 149 -8.99 6.33 -11.50
CA ASP A 149 -9.08 5.24 -12.49
C ASP A 149 -9.99 4.10 -12.04
N ALA A 150 -9.95 3.74 -10.75
CA ALA A 150 -10.81 2.71 -10.20
C ALA A 150 -12.30 3.08 -10.36
N ILE A 151 -12.67 4.31 -10.01
CA ILE A 151 -14.04 4.83 -10.17
C ILE A 151 -14.43 4.87 -11.66
N ARG A 152 -13.56 5.37 -12.53
CA ARG A 152 -13.84 5.46 -13.97
C ARG A 152 -14.12 4.09 -14.59
N ILE A 153 -13.28 3.11 -14.31
CA ILE A 153 -13.46 1.73 -14.80
C ILE A 153 -14.71 1.08 -14.21
N TYR A 154 -14.98 1.30 -12.92
CA TYR A 154 -16.20 0.82 -12.27
C TYR A 154 -17.46 1.36 -12.99
N ARG A 155 -17.52 2.68 -13.24
CA ARG A 155 -18.63 3.31 -13.99
C ARG A 155 -18.74 2.76 -15.41
N GLN A 156 -17.62 2.57 -16.10
CA GLN A 156 -17.60 2.01 -17.45
C GLN A 156 -18.18 0.58 -17.47
N LEU A 157 -17.82 -0.26 -16.49
CA LEU A 157 -18.38 -1.61 -16.35
C LEU A 157 -19.88 -1.58 -16.07
N GLN A 158 -20.35 -0.68 -15.19
CA GLN A 158 -21.78 -0.49 -14.94
C GLN A 158 -22.55 -0.11 -16.20
N LEU A 159 -22.03 0.83 -16.99
CA LEU A 159 -22.67 1.29 -18.24
C LEU A 159 -22.68 0.21 -19.31
N SER A 160 -21.60 -0.57 -19.43
CA SER A 160 -21.48 -1.63 -20.42
C SER A 160 -22.43 -2.80 -20.20
N LYS A 161 -22.90 -2.99 -18.95
CA LYS A 161 -23.71 -4.14 -18.51
C LYS A 161 -23.06 -5.51 -18.74
N VAL A 162 -21.74 -5.56 -18.99
CA VAL A 162 -20.96 -6.80 -19.04
C VAL A 162 -21.01 -7.54 -17.71
N VAL A 163 -21.10 -6.79 -16.61
CA VAL A 163 -21.22 -7.32 -15.26
C VAL A 163 -22.50 -6.77 -14.63
N ALA A 164 -23.32 -7.65 -14.05
CA ALA A 164 -24.50 -7.23 -13.29
C ALA A 164 -24.07 -6.34 -12.11
N ALA A 165 -24.83 -5.29 -11.80
CA ALA A 165 -24.43 -4.29 -10.81
C ALA A 165 -24.21 -4.90 -9.40
N GLU A 166 -25.00 -5.91 -9.04
CA GLU A 166 -24.88 -6.69 -7.80
C GLU A 166 -23.66 -7.62 -7.73
N ASN A 167 -22.99 -7.82 -8.87
CA ASN A 167 -21.76 -8.62 -8.99
C ASN A 167 -20.51 -7.74 -9.07
N LEU A 168 -20.65 -6.42 -9.13
CA LEU A 168 -19.56 -5.48 -9.29
C LEU A 168 -19.33 -4.67 -8.00
N LEU A 169 -18.13 -4.76 -7.44
CA LEU A 169 -17.71 -4.06 -6.23
C LEU A 169 -16.59 -3.07 -6.52
N LEU A 170 -16.61 -1.91 -5.86
CA LEU A 170 -15.54 -0.91 -5.88
C LEU A 170 -14.95 -0.76 -4.48
N PHE A 171 -13.62 -0.80 -4.34
CA PHE A 171 -12.98 -0.64 -3.04
C PHE A 171 -11.70 0.22 -3.07
N HIS A 172 -11.72 1.33 -2.34
CA HIS A 172 -10.59 2.26 -2.24
C HIS A 172 -10.60 3.06 -0.93
N SER A 173 -9.65 3.98 -0.77
CA SER A 173 -9.47 4.75 0.46
C SER A 173 -10.45 5.92 0.66
N ARG A 174 -11.06 6.45 -0.42
CA ARG A 174 -11.98 7.62 -0.38
C ARG A 174 -13.42 7.31 0.06
N PHE A 175 -13.63 6.31 0.91
CA PHE A 175 -14.93 6.03 1.53
C PHE A 175 -14.95 6.53 2.98
N ALA A 176 -16.12 7.00 3.46
CA ALA A 176 -16.35 7.17 4.88
C ALA A 176 -16.12 5.84 5.61
N PHE A 177 -15.66 5.89 6.86
CA PHE A 177 -15.31 4.68 7.60
C PHE A 177 -16.46 3.65 7.67
N HIS A 178 -17.70 4.12 7.82
CA HIS A 178 -18.90 3.28 7.74
C HIS A 178 -19.03 2.50 6.43
N ASP A 179 -18.94 3.20 5.28
CA ASP A 179 -19.05 2.55 3.97
C ASP A 179 -17.85 1.66 3.68
N ARG A 180 -16.66 2.08 4.10
CA ARG A 180 -15.44 1.29 3.99
C ARG A 180 -15.58 -0.04 4.71
N GLN A 181 -16.07 -0.04 5.95
CA GLN A 181 -16.28 -1.27 6.73
C GLN A 181 -17.32 -2.20 6.09
N ARG A 182 -18.40 -1.64 5.55
CA ARG A 182 -19.41 -2.40 4.81
C ARG A 182 -18.81 -3.06 3.56
N ILE A 183 -18.07 -2.32 2.75
CA ILE A 183 -17.43 -2.82 1.52
C ILE A 183 -16.36 -3.86 1.84
N GLU A 184 -15.57 -3.64 2.90
CA GLU A 184 -14.57 -4.60 3.38
C GLU A 184 -15.24 -5.94 3.77
N THR A 185 -16.34 -5.86 4.52
CA THR A 185 -17.13 -7.04 4.91
C THR A 185 -17.73 -7.75 3.69
N GLN A 186 -18.29 -7.00 2.74
CA GLN A 186 -18.79 -7.55 1.47
C GLN A 186 -17.67 -8.24 0.67
N THR A 187 -16.50 -7.63 0.60
CA THR A 187 -15.32 -8.18 -0.06
C THR A 187 -14.90 -9.51 0.56
N LEU A 188 -14.80 -9.58 1.89
CA LEU A 188 -14.44 -10.81 2.61
C LEU A 188 -15.50 -11.91 2.45
N ASN A 189 -16.79 -11.56 2.41
CA ASN A 189 -17.86 -12.53 2.21
C ASN A 189 -17.85 -13.14 0.80
N LEU A 190 -17.49 -12.33 -0.22
CA LEU A 190 -17.50 -12.74 -1.62
C LEU A 190 -16.18 -13.40 -2.07
N PHE A 191 -15.05 -12.89 -1.61
CA PHE A 191 -13.72 -13.30 -2.08
C PHE A 191 -12.88 -13.97 -0.99
N GLY A 192 -13.32 -14.00 0.28
CA GLY A 192 -12.52 -14.54 1.38
C GLY A 192 -12.51 -16.06 1.45
N LYS A 193 -11.76 -16.62 2.41
CA LYS A 193 -11.62 -18.08 2.62
C LYS A 193 -12.94 -18.82 2.76
N GLN A 194 -13.94 -18.22 3.42
CA GLN A 194 -15.24 -18.85 3.64
C GLN A 194 -16.20 -18.70 2.46
N SER A 195 -15.80 -18.00 1.39
CA SER A 195 -16.61 -17.90 0.18
C SER A 195 -16.75 -19.27 -0.50
N GLY A 196 -17.95 -19.55 -1.02
CA GLY A 196 -18.29 -20.73 -1.81
C GLY A 196 -18.80 -20.33 -3.19
N ALA A 197 -19.84 -21.00 -3.69
CA ALA A 197 -20.38 -20.77 -5.04
C ALA A 197 -20.82 -19.33 -5.33
N GLN A 198 -21.15 -18.53 -4.30
CA GLN A 198 -21.56 -17.13 -4.43
C GLN A 198 -20.49 -16.20 -5.01
N ARG A 199 -19.24 -16.65 -5.10
CA ARG A 199 -18.13 -15.91 -5.71
C ARG A 199 -18.18 -15.92 -7.24
N ALA A 200 -18.94 -16.85 -7.84
CA ALA A 200 -18.94 -17.02 -9.28
C ALA A 200 -19.38 -15.74 -10.00
N GLY A 201 -18.58 -15.30 -10.97
CA GLY A 201 -18.82 -14.10 -11.77
C GLY A 201 -18.77 -12.77 -10.99
N LYS A 202 -18.20 -12.76 -9.77
CA LYS A 202 -18.00 -11.52 -9.00
C LYS A 202 -16.76 -10.78 -9.46
N VAL A 203 -16.90 -9.46 -9.60
CA VAL A 203 -15.84 -8.55 -10.03
C VAL A 203 -15.57 -7.52 -8.95
N ILE A 204 -14.30 -7.32 -8.60
CA ILE A 204 -13.88 -6.23 -7.71
C ILE A 204 -12.88 -5.33 -8.42
N ILE A 205 -13.21 -4.05 -8.52
CA ILE A 205 -12.27 -3.00 -8.90
C ILE A 205 -11.76 -2.38 -7.61
N ALA A 206 -10.45 -2.39 -7.39
CA ALA A 206 -9.89 -1.86 -6.16
C ALA A 206 -8.58 -1.12 -6.37
N THR A 207 -8.17 -0.35 -5.37
CA THR A 207 -6.81 0.18 -5.30
C THR A 207 -5.94 -0.68 -4.38
N GLN A 208 -4.76 -0.16 -3.98
CA GLN A 208 -3.81 -0.85 -3.10
C GLN A 208 -4.40 -1.23 -1.73
N VAL A 209 -5.63 -0.81 -1.41
CA VAL A 209 -6.32 -1.20 -0.18
C VAL A 209 -6.47 -2.72 -0.03
N ILE A 210 -6.53 -3.48 -1.12
CA ILE A 210 -6.63 -4.95 -1.05
C ILE A 210 -5.29 -5.67 -0.87
N GLU A 211 -4.18 -4.94 -0.96
CA GLU A 211 -2.84 -5.50 -0.78
C GLU A 211 -2.55 -5.79 0.69
N GLN A 212 -3.06 -4.96 1.60
CA GLN A 212 -2.73 -4.99 3.02
C GLN A 212 -3.83 -5.66 3.85
N SER A 213 -3.47 -6.72 4.58
CA SER A 213 -4.27 -7.34 5.65
C SER A 213 -5.64 -7.94 5.27
N LEU A 214 -5.97 -8.05 3.98
CA LEU A 214 -7.18 -8.71 3.50
C LEU A 214 -6.92 -10.16 3.04
N ASP A 215 -7.61 -11.11 3.64
CA ASP A 215 -7.55 -12.54 3.29
C ASP A 215 -8.51 -12.87 2.15
N ILE A 216 -8.18 -12.41 0.94
CA ILE A 216 -8.96 -12.63 -0.29
C ILE A 216 -8.29 -13.63 -1.25
N ASP A 217 -9.13 -14.30 -2.02
CA ASP A 217 -8.78 -15.31 -3.02
C ASP A 217 -9.55 -15.04 -4.32
N CYS A 218 -8.82 -14.66 -5.36
CA CYS A 218 -9.35 -14.42 -6.70
C CYS A 218 -8.90 -15.53 -7.65
N ASP A 219 -9.78 -15.90 -8.59
CA ASP A 219 -9.45 -16.88 -9.64
C ASP A 219 -8.60 -16.22 -10.73
N GLU A 220 -8.96 -14.99 -11.11
CA GLU A 220 -8.23 -14.16 -12.06
C GLU A 220 -7.90 -12.78 -11.47
N MET A 221 -6.82 -12.17 -11.95
CA MET A 221 -6.41 -10.85 -11.52
C MET A 221 -5.81 -10.06 -12.67
N ILE A 222 -6.27 -8.82 -12.76
CA ILE A 222 -5.65 -7.76 -13.54
C ILE A 222 -5.01 -6.78 -12.55
N SER A 223 -3.79 -6.36 -12.82
CA SER A 223 -3.08 -5.35 -12.04
C SER A 223 -2.55 -4.30 -12.98
N ASP A 224 -2.64 -3.03 -12.63
CA ASP A 224 -1.80 -2.03 -13.26
C ASP A 224 -0.33 -2.33 -12.96
N LEU A 225 0.57 -1.94 -13.88
CA LEU A 225 2.00 -2.01 -13.64
C LEU A 225 2.35 -1.25 -12.36
N ALA A 226 3.09 -1.92 -11.47
CA ALA A 226 3.46 -1.42 -10.17
C ALA A 226 4.84 -1.97 -9.82
N PRO A 227 5.51 -1.44 -8.77
CA PRO A 227 6.76 -2.02 -8.29
C PRO A 227 6.65 -3.52 -8.02
N VAL A 228 7.73 -4.25 -8.31
CA VAL A 228 7.72 -5.72 -8.33
C VAL A 228 7.31 -6.36 -7.00
N ASP A 229 7.68 -5.76 -5.87
CA ASP A 229 7.29 -6.17 -4.52
C ASP A 229 5.77 -6.06 -4.32
N LEU A 230 5.14 -5.00 -4.82
CA LEU A 230 3.67 -4.86 -4.78
C LEU A 230 3.00 -5.89 -5.70
N LEU A 231 3.55 -6.14 -6.89
CA LEU A 231 3.02 -7.18 -7.79
C LEU A 231 3.12 -8.59 -7.17
N ILE A 232 4.19 -8.90 -6.43
CA ILE A 232 4.34 -10.14 -5.67
C ILE A 232 3.24 -10.24 -4.59
N GLN A 233 2.97 -9.16 -3.86
CA GLN A 233 1.89 -9.10 -2.86
C GLN A 233 0.51 -9.26 -3.49
N ARG A 234 0.25 -8.61 -4.63
CA ARG A 234 -1.01 -8.73 -5.39
C ARG A 234 -1.20 -10.16 -5.89
N ALA A 235 -0.17 -10.76 -6.49
CA ALA A 235 -0.16 -12.17 -6.83
C ALA A 235 -0.42 -13.06 -5.58
N GLY A 236 -0.08 -12.58 -4.38
CA GLY A 236 -0.40 -13.17 -3.06
C GLY A 236 -1.87 -13.48 -2.80
N ARG A 237 -2.76 -12.86 -3.59
CA ARG A 237 -4.21 -12.99 -3.51
C ARG A 237 -4.81 -13.82 -4.66
N LEU A 238 -4.02 -14.17 -5.67
CA LEU A 238 -4.40 -15.13 -6.70
C LEU A 238 -4.34 -16.55 -6.12
N GLN A 239 -5.46 -17.26 -6.21
CA GLN A 239 -5.60 -18.66 -5.79
C GLN A 239 -5.00 -18.91 -4.40
N ARG A 240 -5.29 -17.99 -3.47
CA ARG A 240 -4.68 -17.95 -2.13
C ARG A 240 -5.04 -19.16 -1.28
N HIS A 241 -6.22 -19.73 -1.48
CA HIS A 241 -6.67 -20.94 -0.81
C HIS A 241 -6.87 -22.04 -1.83
N ILE A 242 -6.47 -23.26 -1.48
CA ILE A 242 -6.62 -24.42 -2.34
C ILE A 242 -8.12 -24.70 -2.52
N ARG A 243 -8.61 -24.67 -3.76
CA ARG A 243 -10.03 -24.89 -4.08
C ARG A 243 -10.23 -26.01 -5.11
N ASP A 244 -11.45 -26.55 -5.13
CA ASP A 244 -11.91 -27.44 -6.20
C ASP A 244 -12.33 -26.64 -7.45
N ARG A 245 -12.69 -27.34 -8.53
CA ARG A 245 -13.15 -26.73 -9.79
C ARG A 245 -14.42 -25.86 -9.66
N ASN A 246 -15.19 -26.06 -8.59
CA ASN A 246 -16.42 -25.32 -8.31
C ASN A 246 -16.16 -24.13 -7.36
N GLY A 247 -14.89 -23.88 -6.99
CA GLY A 247 -14.50 -22.79 -6.12
C GLY A 247 -14.71 -23.06 -4.63
N LEU A 248 -14.91 -24.31 -4.19
CA LEU A 248 -15.02 -24.67 -2.78
C LEU A 248 -13.65 -24.95 -2.16
N VAL A 249 -13.42 -24.48 -0.93
CA VAL A 249 -12.13 -24.69 -0.25
C VAL A 249 -11.90 -26.16 0.08
N LYS A 250 -10.73 -26.66 -0.30
CA LYS A 250 -10.23 -27.98 0.04
C LYS A 250 -9.32 -27.90 1.26
N LYS A 251 -9.38 -28.92 2.12
CA LYS A 251 -8.49 -29.05 3.29
C LYS A 251 -7.13 -29.66 2.94
N SER A 252 -7.04 -30.36 1.82
CA SER A 252 -5.83 -31.04 1.36
C SER A 252 -5.89 -31.30 -0.15
N GLY A 253 -4.73 -31.60 -0.73
CA GLY A 253 -4.57 -31.83 -2.17
C GLY A 253 -4.08 -30.60 -2.91
N GLN A 254 -4.09 -30.67 -4.24
CA GLN A 254 -3.74 -29.55 -5.12
C GLN A 254 -4.99 -28.76 -5.51
N ASP A 255 -4.77 -27.51 -5.92
CA ASP A 255 -5.80 -26.68 -6.51
C ASP A 255 -6.25 -27.30 -7.83
N GLU A 256 -7.56 -27.32 -8.07
CA GLU A 256 -8.14 -27.89 -9.29
C GLU A 256 -8.50 -26.84 -10.34
N ARG A 257 -8.30 -25.55 -10.03
CA ARG A 257 -8.46 -24.46 -11.00
C ARG A 257 -7.28 -24.45 -11.98
N GLU A 258 -7.46 -23.74 -13.09
CA GLU A 258 -6.39 -23.50 -14.05
C GLU A 258 -5.21 -22.76 -13.40
N ALA A 259 -4.01 -22.91 -13.95
CA ALA A 259 -2.82 -22.26 -13.40
C ALA A 259 -3.02 -20.73 -13.30
N PRO A 260 -2.65 -20.09 -12.17
CA PRO A 260 -2.94 -18.69 -11.95
C PRO A 260 -2.12 -17.81 -12.92
N VAL A 261 -2.79 -16.82 -13.51
CA VAL A 261 -2.17 -15.81 -14.37
C VAL A 261 -2.41 -14.43 -13.78
N LEU A 262 -1.33 -13.72 -13.43
CA LEU A 262 -1.38 -12.30 -13.13
C LEU A 262 -1.29 -11.53 -14.46
N ARG A 263 -2.39 -10.90 -14.85
CA ARG A 263 -2.39 -10.04 -16.05
C ARG A 263 -2.04 -8.62 -15.66
N ILE A 264 -1.02 -8.05 -16.30
CA ILE A 264 -0.51 -6.73 -15.98
C ILE A 264 -0.89 -5.79 -17.12
N LEU A 265 -1.68 -4.76 -16.81
CA LEU A 265 -1.85 -3.61 -17.69
C LEU A 265 -0.57 -2.78 -17.63
N ALA A 266 0.15 -2.73 -18.74
CA ALA A 266 1.39 -1.99 -18.87
C ALA A 266 1.50 -1.34 -20.25
N PRO A 267 2.30 -0.26 -20.40
CA PRO A 267 2.67 0.22 -21.72
C PRO A 267 3.33 -0.90 -22.54
N GLU A 268 3.31 -0.76 -23.87
CA GLU A 268 4.09 -1.63 -24.73
C GLU A 268 5.58 -1.54 -24.36
N TRP A 269 6.26 -2.67 -24.47
CA TRP A 269 7.69 -2.74 -24.19
C TRP A 269 8.49 -1.96 -25.22
N ASP A 270 9.46 -1.22 -24.72
CA ASP A 270 10.41 -0.46 -25.51
C ASP A 270 11.81 -0.71 -24.93
N ASP A 271 12.72 -1.22 -25.75
CA ASP A 271 14.12 -1.45 -25.37
C ASP A 271 14.89 -0.12 -25.19
N ALA A 272 14.39 0.98 -25.76
CA ALA A 272 14.96 2.32 -25.66
C ALA A 272 13.90 3.34 -25.22
N PRO A 273 13.31 3.17 -24.02
CA PRO A 273 12.17 3.95 -23.56
C PRO A 273 12.53 5.43 -23.42
N ARG A 274 11.58 6.30 -23.76
CA ARG A 274 11.67 7.74 -23.49
C ARG A 274 11.26 8.04 -22.04
N GLU A 275 11.63 9.22 -21.53
CA GLU A 275 11.28 9.70 -20.18
C GLU A 275 9.76 9.62 -19.90
N ASN A 276 8.91 9.79 -20.93
CA ASN A 276 7.45 9.76 -20.81
C ASN A 276 6.81 8.39 -21.10
N TRP A 277 7.60 7.30 -21.17
CA TRP A 277 7.11 5.97 -21.50
C TRP A 277 5.91 5.55 -20.65
N LEU A 278 6.01 5.65 -19.32
CA LEU A 278 4.90 5.31 -18.42
C LEU A 278 3.78 6.36 -18.43
N SER A 279 4.13 7.65 -18.43
CA SER A 279 3.14 8.73 -18.30
C SER A 279 2.27 8.92 -19.55
N SER A 280 2.78 8.54 -20.72
CA SER A 280 2.04 8.59 -21.99
C SER A 280 0.90 7.56 -22.06
N ALA A 281 1.09 6.37 -21.47
CA ALA A 281 0.08 5.31 -21.46
C ALA A 281 -0.72 5.24 -20.16
N MET A 282 -0.12 5.60 -19.02
CA MET A 282 -0.70 5.41 -17.68
C MET A 282 -0.43 6.63 -16.78
N ARG A 283 -0.92 7.81 -17.19
CA ARG A 283 -0.67 9.11 -16.53
C ARG A 283 -0.80 9.09 -15.00
N ASN A 284 -1.88 8.54 -14.46
CA ASN A 284 -2.11 8.52 -13.01
C ASN A 284 -1.17 7.54 -12.30
N SER A 285 -0.84 6.40 -12.93
CA SER A 285 0.17 5.47 -12.39
C SER A 285 1.55 6.11 -12.35
N ALA A 286 1.93 6.89 -13.37
CA ALA A 286 3.17 7.64 -13.43
C ALA A 286 3.27 8.74 -12.34
N TYR A 287 2.13 9.25 -11.86
CA TYR A 287 2.08 10.16 -10.72
C TYR A 287 2.20 9.44 -9.39
N VAL A 288 1.56 8.26 -9.25
CA VAL A 288 1.63 7.44 -8.03
C VAL A 288 3.03 6.83 -7.84
N TYR A 289 3.66 6.38 -8.92
CA TYR A 289 5.01 5.84 -8.94
C TYR A 289 5.92 6.73 -9.81
N PRO A 290 6.60 7.72 -9.21
CA PRO A 290 7.40 8.68 -9.96
C PRO A 290 8.72 8.10 -10.49
N ASP A 291 9.15 6.94 -9.99
CA ASP A 291 10.31 6.21 -10.50
C ASP A 291 9.92 5.32 -11.69
N HIS A 292 9.88 5.93 -12.88
CA HIS A 292 9.47 5.22 -14.10
C HIS A 292 10.50 4.17 -14.54
N GLY A 293 11.77 4.38 -14.19
CA GLY A 293 12.84 3.43 -14.45
C GLY A 293 12.64 2.11 -13.70
N ARG A 294 12.27 2.17 -12.42
CA ARG A 294 11.94 0.95 -11.63
C ARG A 294 10.70 0.24 -12.16
N MET A 295 9.74 0.96 -12.75
CA MET A 295 8.57 0.33 -13.39
C MET A 295 8.96 -0.41 -14.66
N TRP A 296 9.86 0.17 -15.46
CA TRP A 296 10.42 -0.48 -16.64
C TRP A 296 11.27 -1.70 -16.27
N LEU A 297 12.12 -1.60 -15.25
CA LEU A 297 12.91 -2.73 -14.72
C LEU A 297 12.00 -3.86 -14.24
N THR A 298 10.88 -3.52 -13.59
CA THR A 298 9.85 -4.49 -13.18
C THR A 298 9.26 -5.21 -14.40
N GLN A 299 8.91 -4.48 -15.46
CA GLN A 299 8.43 -5.09 -16.70
C GLN A 299 9.50 -5.98 -17.35
N ARG A 300 10.77 -5.52 -17.40
CA ARG A 300 11.90 -6.27 -17.97
C ARG A 300 12.04 -7.64 -17.33
N ILE A 301 12.22 -7.68 -16.00
CA ILE A 301 12.47 -8.93 -15.30
C ILE A 301 11.26 -9.88 -15.36
N LEU A 302 10.04 -9.35 -15.32
CA LEU A 302 8.83 -10.18 -15.42
C LEU A 302 8.64 -10.76 -16.84
N ARG A 303 9.07 -10.04 -17.89
CA ARG A 303 9.10 -10.57 -19.27
C ARG A 303 10.14 -11.69 -19.41
N GLU A 304 11.33 -11.50 -18.85
CA GLU A 304 12.41 -12.50 -18.88
C GLU A 304 12.05 -13.78 -18.11
N GLN A 305 11.45 -13.64 -16.92
CA GLN A 305 11.08 -14.79 -16.08
C GLN A 305 9.79 -15.47 -16.55
N GLY A 306 8.84 -14.73 -17.14
CA GLY A 306 7.53 -15.21 -17.60
C GLY A 306 6.55 -15.63 -16.50
N ALA A 307 7.03 -15.77 -15.25
CA ALA A 307 6.23 -16.13 -14.08
C ALA A 307 6.89 -15.59 -12.80
N ILE A 308 6.08 -15.34 -11.78
CA ILE A 308 6.53 -15.12 -10.40
C ILE A 308 6.54 -16.48 -9.71
N ARG A 309 7.74 -17.02 -9.45
CA ARG A 309 7.92 -18.28 -8.73
C ARG A 309 8.35 -17.98 -7.29
N MET A 310 7.48 -18.26 -6.34
CA MET A 310 7.79 -18.13 -4.91
C MET A 310 8.07 -19.52 -4.35
N PRO A 311 9.13 -19.70 -3.54
CA PRO A 311 10.12 -18.71 -3.08
C PRO A 311 11.25 -18.40 -4.08
N GLN A 312 11.45 -19.23 -5.11
CA GLN A 312 12.72 -19.33 -5.85
C GLN A 312 13.15 -18.03 -6.55
N SER A 313 12.22 -17.33 -7.21
CA SER A 313 12.51 -16.09 -7.94
C SER A 313 12.34 -14.83 -7.09
N ALA A 314 11.93 -14.95 -5.82
CA ALA A 314 11.55 -13.81 -5.00
C ALA A 314 12.69 -12.79 -4.86
N ARG A 315 13.89 -13.27 -4.54
CA ARG A 315 15.08 -12.43 -4.37
C ARG A 315 15.61 -11.93 -5.71
N LEU A 316 15.66 -12.78 -6.74
CA LEU A 316 15.99 -12.37 -8.10
C LEU A 316 15.15 -11.18 -8.58
N LEU A 317 13.82 -11.25 -8.42
CA LEU A 317 12.90 -10.19 -8.83
C LEU A 317 13.20 -8.86 -8.11
N ILE A 318 13.46 -8.93 -6.81
CA ILE A 318 13.72 -7.75 -5.97
C ILE A 318 15.08 -7.13 -6.29
N GLU A 319 16.15 -7.92 -6.37
CA GLU A 319 17.49 -7.41 -6.67
C GLU A 319 17.60 -6.90 -8.12
N SER A 320 16.88 -7.50 -9.07
CA SER A 320 16.85 -7.02 -10.47
C SER A 320 16.18 -5.66 -10.63
N VAL A 321 15.34 -5.27 -9.66
CA VAL A 321 14.63 -3.99 -9.66
C VAL A 321 15.24 -3.00 -8.69
N TYR A 322 15.80 -3.41 -7.55
CA TYR A 322 16.26 -2.51 -6.47
C TYR A 322 17.74 -2.66 -6.10
N GLY A 323 18.47 -3.57 -6.74
CA GLY A 323 19.90 -3.77 -6.54
C GLY A 323 20.73 -2.57 -7.00
N GLU A 324 21.99 -2.54 -6.58
CA GLU A 324 22.93 -1.46 -6.93
C GLU A 324 23.42 -1.56 -8.37
N ASP A 325 23.56 -2.77 -8.91
CA ASP A 325 24.11 -3.04 -10.25
C ASP A 325 23.04 -3.11 -11.36
N VAL A 326 21.92 -2.39 -11.22
CA VAL A 326 20.87 -2.40 -12.24
C VAL A 326 21.25 -1.54 -13.44
N ASP A 327 21.14 -2.10 -14.64
CA ASP A 327 21.32 -1.34 -15.88
C ASP A 327 20.04 -0.56 -16.23
N MET A 328 20.09 0.77 -16.02
CA MET A 328 19.00 1.70 -16.26
C MET A 328 19.10 2.33 -17.67
N PRO A 329 18.03 2.28 -18.49
CA PRO A 329 18.03 2.93 -19.79
C PRO A 329 18.30 4.44 -19.71
N VAL A 330 19.07 4.96 -20.67
CA VAL A 330 19.48 6.38 -20.75
C VAL A 330 18.27 7.32 -20.75
N GLY A 331 17.13 6.90 -21.30
CA GLY A 331 15.90 7.69 -21.30
C GLY A 331 15.32 8.00 -19.91
N PHE A 332 15.72 7.27 -18.87
CA PHE A 332 15.32 7.50 -17.49
C PHE A 332 16.38 8.18 -16.62
N ALA A 333 17.60 8.43 -17.13
CA ALA A 333 18.73 8.95 -16.34
C ALA A 333 18.37 10.21 -15.52
N LYS A 334 17.58 11.12 -16.11
CA LYS A 334 17.11 12.34 -15.42
C LYS A 334 16.13 12.03 -14.29
N THR A 335 15.15 11.15 -14.54
CA THR A 335 14.18 10.73 -13.52
C THR A 335 14.87 9.99 -12.39
N GLU A 336 15.82 9.12 -12.71
CA GLU A 336 16.65 8.39 -11.75
C GLU A 336 17.43 9.35 -10.84
N GLN A 337 18.17 10.32 -11.41
CA GLN A 337 18.88 11.34 -10.63
C GLN A 337 17.96 12.13 -9.71
N LEU A 338 16.75 12.48 -10.17
CA LEU A 338 15.75 13.16 -9.34
C LEU A 338 15.26 12.27 -8.19
N GLN A 339 15.02 10.97 -8.45
CA GLN A 339 14.60 10.02 -7.41
C GLN A 339 15.72 9.73 -6.41
N GLU A 340 16.96 9.60 -6.87
CA GLU A 340 18.14 9.43 -6.01
C GLU A 340 18.35 10.67 -5.12
N GLY A 341 18.27 11.87 -5.70
CA GLY A 341 18.31 13.12 -4.96
C GLY A 341 17.21 13.21 -3.90
N LYS A 342 15.98 12.84 -4.26
CA LYS A 342 14.85 12.75 -3.32
C LYS A 342 15.11 11.72 -2.22
N PHE A 343 15.62 10.53 -2.55
CA PHE A 343 15.95 9.48 -1.59
C PHE A 343 16.94 9.96 -0.53
N TYR A 344 18.04 10.61 -0.94
CA TYR A 344 19.01 11.15 -0.01
C TYR A 344 18.47 12.33 0.80
N CYS A 345 17.67 13.20 0.17
CA CYS A 345 16.99 14.31 0.84
C CYS A 345 16.06 13.81 1.96
N ASP A 346 15.18 12.86 1.65
CA ASP A 346 14.23 12.26 2.60
C ASP A 346 14.98 11.61 3.79
N ARG A 347 16.09 10.91 3.52
CA ARG A 347 16.92 10.30 4.57
C ARG A 347 17.69 11.32 5.40
N ALA A 348 18.15 12.41 4.81
CA ALA A 348 18.84 13.49 5.51
C ALA A 348 17.87 14.19 6.47
N PHE A 349 16.68 14.56 6.00
CA PHE A 349 15.64 15.13 6.86
C PHE A 349 15.21 14.13 7.96
N ALA A 350 15.06 12.85 7.64
CA ALA A 350 14.75 11.84 8.66
C ALA A 350 15.85 11.75 9.74
N SER A 351 17.11 11.91 9.34
CA SER A 351 18.25 11.92 10.27
C SER A 351 18.24 13.15 11.18
N GLN A 352 17.82 14.31 10.69
CA GLN A 352 17.63 15.51 11.53
C GLN A 352 16.48 15.36 12.53
N MET A 353 15.48 14.53 12.23
CA MET A 353 14.37 14.24 13.16
C MET A 353 14.67 13.12 14.16
N LEU A 354 15.84 12.47 14.08
CA LEU A 354 16.23 11.47 15.06
C LEU A 354 16.86 12.12 16.30
N LEU A 355 16.43 11.66 17.47
CA LEU A 355 17.04 12.07 18.74
C LEU A 355 18.47 11.53 18.84
N ASN A 356 19.42 12.38 19.24
CA ASN A 356 20.79 11.98 19.49
C ASN A 356 20.96 11.49 20.93
N PHE A 357 21.08 10.18 21.12
CA PHE A 357 21.24 9.57 22.45
C PHE A 357 22.70 9.41 22.90
N ALA A 358 23.69 9.86 22.12
CA ALA A 358 25.10 9.77 22.50
C ALA A 358 25.45 10.40 23.86
N PRO A 359 24.94 11.60 24.22
CA PRO A 359 25.19 12.21 25.54
C PRO A 359 24.36 11.59 26.69
N GLY A 360 23.52 10.59 26.39
CA GLY A 360 22.48 10.09 27.31
C GLY A 360 21.14 10.79 27.08
N TYR A 361 20.13 10.48 27.90
CA TYR A 361 18.81 11.12 27.81
C TYR A 361 18.82 12.45 28.57
N CYS A 362 19.14 13.54 27.88
CA CYS A 362 19.23 14.90 28.43
C CYS A 362 18.46 15.92 27.56
N ALA A 363 18.52 17.21 27.90
CA ALA A 363 17.89 18.26 27.11
C ALA A 363 18.54 18.47 25.73
N GLU A 364 19.81 18.07 25.58
CA GLU A 364 20.64 18.28 24.38
C GLU A 364 20.43 17.18 23.32
N ILE A 365 19.50 16.24 23.53
CA ILE A 365 19.24 15.15 22.59
C ILE A 365 18.51 15.59 21.32
N SER A 366 18.05 16.86 21.28
CA SER A 366 17.35 17.45 20.14
C SER A 366 17.62 18.96 20.08
N ASP A 367 18.30 19.41 19.04
CA ASP A 367 18.51 20.84 18.76
C ASP A 367 17.33 21.48 18.02
N PHE A 368 16.35 20.67 17.61
CA PHE A 368 15.24 21.07 16.76
C PHE A 368 13.90 20.63 17.34
N LEU A 369 12.95 21.57 17.45
CA LEU A 369 11.54 21.34 17.79
C LEU A 369 10.70 21.78 16.59
N PRO A 370 10.35 20.86 15.67
CA PRO A 370 9.54 21.22 14.51
C PRO A 370 8.14 21.65 14.95
N GLU A 371 7.55 22.64 14.24
CA GLU A 371 6.15 23.02 14.43
C GLU A 371 5.18 21.88 14.07
N LYS A 372 5.57 21.02 13.12
CA LYS A 372 4.83 19.81 12.73
C LYS A 372 5.76 18.61 12.64
N LEU A 373 5.37 17.53 13.29
CA LEU A 373 6.10 16.26 13.33
C LEU A 373 5.26 15.14 12.73
N SER A 374 5.84 14.38 11.80
CA SER A 374 5.23 13.19 11.22
C SER A 374 6.24 12.05 11.14
N THR A 375 5.79 10.83 11.42
CA THR A 375 6.60 9.63 11.22
C THR A 375 6.65 9.18 9.75
N ARG A 376 5.92 9.86 8.86
CA ARG A 376 5.93 9.64 7.41
C ARG A 376 6.19 10.96 6.70
N LEU A 377 7.06 10.94 5.69
CA LEU A 377 7.23 12.06 4.75
C LEU A 377 6.24 11.94 3.58
N ALA A 378 5.05 11.42 3.84
CA ALA A 378 3.99 11.32 2.86
C ALA A 378 3.28 12.67 2.72
N GLU A 379 2.66 12.87 1.56
CA GLU A 379 1.79 14.00 1.27
C GLU A 379 0.79 14.22 2.43
N GLU A 380 0.67 15.45 2.94
CA GLU A 380 -0.25 15.78 4.04
C GLU A 380 -1.66 15.27 3.68
N SER A 381 -2.36 14.66 4.64
CA SER A 381 -3.75 14.23 4.47
C SER A 381 -4.65 15.11 5.31
N VAL A 382 -5.81 15.45 4.77
CA VAL A 382 -6.87 16.17 5.49
C VAL A 382 -7.99 15.19 5.84
N THR A 383 -8.57 15.38 7.04
CA THR A 383 -9.76 14.63 7.46
C THR A 383 -11.00 15.42 7.05
N LEU A 384 -11.90 14.77 6.34
CA LEU A 384 -13.19 15.32 5.90
C LEU A 384 -14.29 14.61 6.69
N TRP A 385 -15.20 15.39 7.27
CA TRP A 385 -16.35 14.90 8.02
C TRP A 385 -17.61 15.05 7.16
N LEU A 386 -18.38 13.98 7.01
CA LEU A 386 -19.63 14.02 6.25
C LEU A 386 -20.83 14.27 7.18
N ALA A 387 -21.65 15.26 6.84
CA ALA A 387 -22.82 15.64 7.62
C ALA A 387 -24.08 15.76 6.74
N LYS A 388 -25.24 15.46 7.31
CA LYS A 388 -26.55 15.80 6.74
C LYS A 388 -27.14 16.97 7.54
N VAL A 389 -27.71 17.94 6.83
CA VAL A 389 -28.46 19.04 7.47
C VAL A 389 -29.95 18.73 7.32
N VAL A 390 -30.63 18.51 8.43
CA VAL A 390 -32.07 18.21 8.50
C VAL A 390 -32.69 19.15 9.52
N ASP A 391 -33.68 19.95 9.11
CA ASP A 391 -34.37 20.92 9.98
C ASP A 391 -33.40 21.84 10.77
N ASP A 392 -32.40 22.40 10.09
CA ASP A 392 -31.32 23.22 10.66
C ASP A 392 -30.44 22.51 11.72
N ALA A 393 -30.58 21.20 11.90
CA ALA A 393 -29.72 20.39 12.74
C ALA A 393 -28.64 19.66 11.92
N VAL A 394 -27.39 19.80 12.36
CA VAL A 394 -26.22 19.13 11.77
C VAL A 394 -26.11 17.73 12.34
N THR A 395 -26.36 16.72 11.52
CA THR A 395 -26.31 15.31 11.91
C THR A 395 -25.20 14.58 11.15
N PRO A 396 -24.55 13.57 11.75
CA PRO A 396 -23.55 12.77 11.06
C PRO A 396 -24.18 11.96 9.91
N TYR A 397 -23.42 11.75 8.83
CA TYR A 397 -23.86 10.92 7.71
C TYR A 397 -24.16 9.46 8.10
N ALA A 398 -23.27 8.87 8.90
CA ALA A 398 -23.32 7.47 9.30
C ALA A 398 -24.11 7.30 10.62
N PRO A 399 -24.95 6.26 10.72
CA PRO A 399 -25.61 5.90 11.97
C PRO A 399 -24.66 5.11 12.91
N GLY A 400 -25.10 4.91 14.16
CA GLY A 400 -24.46 3.97 15.10
C GLY A 400 -23.59 4.62 16.17
N GLY A 401 -22.73 3.82 16.81
CA GLY A 401 -21.78 4.29 17.83
C GLY A 401 -20.62 5.06 17.20
N HIS A 402 -20.20 6.16 17.82
CA HIS A 402 -19.18 7.09 17.28
C HIS A 402 -19.52 7.61 15.87
N PRO A 403 -20.74 8.15 15.65
CA PRO A 403 -21.27 8.37 14.32
C PRO A 403 -20.48 9.42 13.52
N TRP A 404 -19.83 10.39 14.18
CA TRP A 404 -18.95 11.35 13.53
C TRP A 404 -17.69 10.69 12.99
N GLU A 405 -17.03 9.85 13.79
CA GLU A 405 -15.84 9.10 13.37
C GLU A 405 -16.18 8.11 12.24
N MET A 406 -17.36 7.49 12.31
CA MET A 406 -17.89 6.64 11.24
C MET A 406 -18.19 7.42 9.93
N SER A 407 -18.44 8.72 10.05
CA SER A 407 -18.71 9.65 8.93
C SER A 407 -17.46 10.34 8.41
N ALA A 408 -16.28 10.01 8.93
CA ALA A 408 -15.02 10.63 8.52
C ALA A 408 -14.33 9.83 7.41
N LEU A 409 -13.63 10.54 6.53
CA LEU A 409 -12.64 9.96 5.62
C LEU A 409 -11.40 10.85 5.53
N ARG A 410 -10.33 10.32 4.93
CA ARG A 410 -9.08 11.07 4.69
C ARG A 410 -8.74 11.12 3.22
N VAL A 411 -8.34 12.29 2.75
CA VAL A 411 -7.86 12.52 1.39
C VAL A 411 -6.53 13.24 1.42
N ARG A 412 -5.76 13.16 0.32
CA ARG A 412 -4.54 13.95 0.14
C ARG A 412 -4.90 15.43 0.14
N LYS A 413 -4.07 16.25 0.80
CA LYS A 413 -4.28 17.70 0.90
C LYS A 413 -4.26 18.37 -0.47
N SER A 414 -3.34 18.00 -1.35
CA SER A 414 -3.27 18.49 -2.73
C SER A 414 -4.55 18.18 -3.53
N TRP A 415 -5.12 16.99 -3.32
CA TRP A 415 -6.39 16.63 -3.92
C TRP A 415 -7.52 17.51 -3.38
N TRP A 416 -7.58 17.71 -2.05
CA TRP A 416 -8.58 18.59 -1.44
C TRP A 416 -8.46 20.04 -1.91
N GLU A 417 -7.24 20.59 -1.95
CA GLU A 417 -6.98 21.95 -2.44
C GLU A 417 -7.47 22.16 -3.87
N LYS A 418 -7.37 21.12 -4.71
CA LYS A 418 -7.86 21.15 -6.09
C LYS A 418 -9.38 21.04 -6.22
N HIS A 419 -10.04 20.22 -5.39
CA HIS A 419 -11.46 19.87 -5.56
C HIS A 419 -12.38 20.51 -4.50
N ASN A 420 -11.89 21.29 -3.54
CA ASN A 420 -12.72 21.82 -2.45
C ASN A 420 -13.93 22.65 -2.93
N GLY A 421 -13.81 23.34 -4.07
CA GLY A 421 -14.89 24.15 -4.65
C GLY A 421 -16.03 23.32 -5.25
N GLU A 422 -15.85 22.00 -5.34
CA GLU A 422 -16.85 21.08 -5.84
C GLU A 422 -17.84 20.64 -4.75
N PHE A 423 -17.49 20.83 -3.48
CA PHE A 423 -18.28 20.35 -2.35
C PHE A 423 -19.02 21.48 -1.65
N GLU A 424 -20.24 21.20 -1.20
CA GLU A 424 -20.94 22.07 -0.27
C GLU A 424 -20.35 21.87 1.13
N ARG A 425 -19.89 22.96 1.74
CA ARG A 425 -19.26 22.95 3.06
C ARG A 425 -20.21 23.50 4.09
N LEU A 426 -20.16 22.94 5.30
CA LEU A 426 -20.82 23.55 6.44
C LEU A 426 -20.06 24.81 6.84
N GLU A 427 -20.72 25.96 6.79
CA GLU A 427 -20.15 27.26 7.13
C GLU A 427 -21.09 28.00 8.12
N GLY A 428 -20.65 29.16 8.63
CA GLY A 428 -21.47 30.00 9.51
C GLY A 428 -21.66 29.44 10.93
N GLU A 429 -22.80 29.75 11.54
CA GLU A 429 -23.11 29.43 12.95
C GLU A 429 -23.15 27.91 13.21
N LEU A 430 -23.75 27.14 12.29
CA LEU A 430 -23.86 25.69 12.42
C LEU A 430 -22.48 25.00 12.46
N PHE A 431 -21.53 25.46 11.65
CA PHE A 431 -20.15 24.95 11.68
C PHE A 431 -19.44 25.28 13.00
N GLN A 432 -19.64 26.49 13.50
CA GLN A 432 -19.02 26.92 14.76
C GLN A 432 -19.56 26.12 15.95
N GLN A 433 -20.87 25.86 15.97
CA GLN A 433 -21.51 25.03 16.98
C GLN A 433 -20.97 23.59 16.92
N TRP A 434 -20.90 23.00 15.72
CA TRP A 434 -20.35 21.67 15.53
C TRP A 434 -18.91 21.55 16.04
N CYS A 435 -18.05 22.54 15.76
CA CYS A 435 -16.66 22.51 16.23
C CYS A 435 -16.56 22.51 17.76
N VAL A 436 -17.45 23.24 18.44
CA VAL A 436 -17.52 23.25 19.91
C VAL A 436 -17.97 21.90 20.45
N GLU A 437 -19.04 21.34 19.89
CA GLU A 437 -19.59 20.06 20.32
C GLU A 437 -18.60 18.91 20.11
N GLN A 438 -17.91 18.88 18.96
CA GLN A 438 -16.98 17.81 18.60
C GLN A 438 -15.52 18.08 19.01
N HIS A 439 -15.28 19.16 19.77
CA HIS A 439 -13.95 19.56 20.24
C HIS A 439 -12.92 19.67 19.10
N GLN A 440 -13.35 20.15 17.94
CA GLN A 440 -12.52 20.29 16.75
C GLN A 440 -11.96 21.71 16.61
N ASN A 441 -10.77 21.82 16.03
CA ASN A 441 -10.19 23.12 15.70
C ASN A 441 -10.89 23.69 14.46
N LYS A 442 -11.50 24.87 14.59
CA LYS A 442 -12.21 25.58 13.52
C LYS A 442 -11.35 25.85 12.28
N ASP A 443 -10.05 26.01 12.45
CA ASP A 443 -9.13 26.31 11.34
C ASP A 443 -8.69 25.06 10.57
N LEU A 444 -8.94 23.86 11.12
CA LEU A 444 -8.50 22.58 10.55
C LEU A 444 -9.66 21.66 10.17
N ALA A 445 -10.82 21.83 10.80
CA ALA A 445 -11.97 20.99 10.55
C ALA A 445 -12.63 21.32 9.22
N ILE A 446 -12.95 20.29 8.46
CA ILE A 446 -13.63 20.39 7.18
C ILE A 446 -14.86 19.48 7.22
N VAL A 447 -16.04 20.09 7.16
CA VAL A 447 -17.32 19.37 7.16
C VAL A 447 -17.99 19.56 5.80
N ILE A 448 -18.27 18.45 5.11
CA ILE A 448 -18.96 18.41 3.83
C ILE A 448 -20.42 18.05 4.08
N VAL A 449 -21.32 18.84 3.51
CA VAL A 449 -22.76 18.57 3.54
C VAL A 449 -23.08 17.57 2.43
N VAL A 450 -23.54 16.39 2.81
CA VAL A 450 -23.96 15.34 1.90
C VAL A 450 -25.48 15.27 1.86
N THR A 451 -26.02 15.07 0.67
CA THR A 451 -27.45 14.84 0.44
C THR A 451 -27.64 13.46 -0.17
N ASP A 452 -28.89 13.02 -0.29
CA ASP A 452 -29.18 11.75 -0.98
C ASP A 452 -28.97 11.85 -2.52
N SER A 453 -28.63 13.05 -3.03
CA SER A 453 -28.25 13.26 -4.42
C SER A 453 -26.76 12.99 -4.65
N ALA A 454 -26.44 12.19 -5.66
CA ALA A 454 -25.06 11.95 -6.10
C ALA A 454 -24.31 13.24 -6.51
N ALA A 455 -25.03 14.33 -6.78
CA ALA A 455 -24.44 15.63 -7.13
C ALA A 455 -23.67 16.30 -5.98
N CYS A 456 -23.81 15.82 -4.73
CA CYS A 456 -23.04 16.33 -3.58
C CYS A 456 -21.58 15.85 -3.56
N GLY A 457 -21.17 14.98 -4.51
CA GLY A 457 -19.79 14.53 -4.67
C GLY A 457 -19.38 13.38 -3.75
N TYR A 458 -20.32 12.81 -2.98
CA TYR A 458 -20.13 11.58 -2.22
C TYR A 458 -21.29 10.59 -2.48
N SER A 459 -20.97 9.31 -2.60
CA SER A 459 -21.98 8.23 -2.57
C SER A 459 -21.49 7.01 -1.80
N ALA A 460 -22.42 6.21 -1.26
CA ALA A 460 -22.08 4.97 -0.56
C ALA A 460 -21.42 3.92 -1.50
N THR A 461 -21.62 4.02 -2.81
CA THR A 461 -21.13 3.05 -3.80
C THR A 461 -19.81 3.47 -4.45
N GLU A 462 -19.56 4.77 -4.58
CA GLU A 462 -18.36 5.31 -5.26
C GLU A 462 -17.43 6.11 -4.33
N GLY A 463 -17.88 6.40 -3.11
CA GLY A 463 -17.14 7.23 -2.17
C GLY A 463 -17.09 8.68 -2.61
N LEU A 464 -16.01 9.38 -2.24
CA LEU A 464 -15.80 10.77 -2.59
C LEU A 464 -15.26 10.91 -4.02
N THR A 465 -16.05 11.50 -4.93
CA THR A 465 -15.76 11.57 -6.37
C THR A 465 -15.56 12.98 -6.92
N GLY A 466 -15.88 14.04 -6.15
CA GLY A 466 -15.92 15.41 -6.70
C GLY A 466 -17.21 15.71 -7.46
N LYS A 467 -17.39 16.96 -7.95
CA LYS A 467 -18.50 17.31 -8.85
C LYS A 467 -18.18 16.79 -10.24
N MET A 468 -19.14 16.07 -10.80
CA MET A 468 -19.04 15.51 -12.14
C MET A 468 -18.86 16.63 -13.17
N GLU A 469 -17.84 16.56 -14.01
CA GLU A 469 -17.98 17.12 -15.36
C GLU A 469 -19.08 16.29 -16.03
N ALA A 470 -20.19 16.97 -16.36
CA ALA A 470 -21.38 16.39 -16.96
C ALA A 470 -21.12 15.87 -18.38
#